data_AF-A0A1B2DTT8-F1
#
_entry.id   AF-A0A1B2DTT8-F1
#
_cell.length_a   1.000
_cell.length_b   1.000
_cell.length_c   1.000
_cell.angle_alpha   90.00
_cell.angle_beta   90.00
_cell.angle_gamma   90.00
#
_symmetry.space_group_name_H-M   'P 1'
#
loop_
_entity.id
_entity.type
_entity.pdbx_description
1 polymer ?
#
loop_
_entity_poly.entity_id
_entity_poly.type
_entity_poly.pdbx_seq_one_letter_code
_entity_poly.pdbx_strand_id
1 'polypeptide(L)' 'MQSTLGTVSDIAPMLRLLFERVGQPQVGNVDHFSFNTTQGMCPVCNGVGRKVGVDLEAAIDQSKSLGEGAI' A
#
# COMPACT_ATOMS: atom_id res chain seq x y z
N MET A 1 6.40 -12.21 -6.99
CA MET A 1 5.25 -12.85 -6.32
C MET A 1 5.31 -12.44 -4.85
N GLN A 2 4.45 -11.52 -4.40
CA GLN A 2 4.48 -11.04 -3.01
C GLN A 2 3.49 -11.87 -2.18
N SER A 3 4.02 -12.81 -1.41
CA SER A 3 3.25 -13.64 -0.49
C SER A 3 3.04 -12.88 0.82
N THR A 4 2.00 -12.06 0.88
CA THR A 4 1.54 -11.50 2.16
C THR A 4 0.86 -12.60 2.98
N LEU A 5 0.93 -12.53 4.31
CA LEU A 5 0.31 -13.50 5.23
C LEU A 5 -1.17 -13.78 4.89
N GLY A 6 -1.89 -12.75 4.44
CA GLY A 6 -3.30 -12.87 4.01
C GLY A 6 -3.51 -13.70 2.73
N THR A 7 -2.52 -13.79 1.85
CA THR A 7 -2.53 -14.67 0.66
C THR A 7 -2.08 -16.10 1.02
N VAL A 8 -1.16 -16.24 1.97
CA VAL A 8 -0.68 -17.57 2.44
C VAL A 8 -1.74 -18.30 3.27
N SER A 9 -2.59 -17.55 3.98
CA SER A 9 -3.66 -18.10 4.83
C SER A 9 -5.02 -18.18 4.13
N ASP A 10 -5.14 -17.75 2.87
CA ASP A 10 -6.42 -17.64 2.15
C ASP A 10 -7.52 -16.87 2.91
N ILE A 11 -7.13 -16.00 3.86
CA ILE A 11 -8.07 -15.18 4.65
C ILE A 11 -8.58 -13.97 3.85
N ALA A 12 -7.82 -13.53 2.84
CA ALA A 12 -8.14 -12.33 2.06
C ALA A 12 -9.56 -12.34 1.41
N PRO A 13 -10.05 -13.42 0.79
CA PRO A 13 -11.42 -13.47 0.26
C PRO A 13 -12.49 -13.36 1.35
N MET A 14 -12.27 -13.99 2.51
CA MET A 14 -13.20 -13.96 3.64
C MET A 14 -13.32 -12.55 4.23
N LEU A 15 -12.20 -11.84 4.39
CA LEU A 15 -12.21 -10.46 4.85
C LEU A 15 -12.96 -9.54 3.87
N ARG A 16 -12.76 -9.71 2.55
CA ARG A 16 -13.47 -8.90 1.55
C ARG A 16 -14.98 -9.10 1.59
N LEU A 17 -15.44 -10.35 1.73
CA LEU A 17 -16.87 -10.65 1.90
C LEU A 17 -17.44 -10.04 3.18
N LEU A 18 -16.67 -10.04 4.26
CA LEU A 18 -17.10 -9.46 5.53
C LEU A 18 -17.21 -7.93 5.43
N PHE A 19 -16.24 -7.27 4.79
CA PHE A 19 -16.27 -5.83 4.55
C PHE A 19 -17.32 -5.38 3.54
N GLU A 20 -17.65 -6.19 2.52
CA GLU A 20 -18.76 -5.89 1.62
C GLU A 20 -20.10 -5.88 2.36
N ARG A 21 -20.32 -6.86 3.26
CA ARG A 21 -21.59 -6.97 4.00
C ARG A 21 -21.72 -6.03 5.19
N VAL A 22 -20.63 -5.74 5.88
CA VAL A 22 -20.64 -5.02 7.18
C VAL A 22 -19.97 -3.65 7.10
N GLY A 23 -19.20 -3.36 6.03
CA GLY A 23 -18.49 -2.10 5.86
C GLY A 23 -19.43 -0.91 5.68
N GLN A 24 -19.20 0.14 6.47
CA GLN A 24 -19.83 1.45 6.32
C GLN A 24 -18.74 2.47 5.99
N PRO A 25 -18.85 3.24 4.88
CA PRO A 25 -19.91 3.23 3.87
C PRO A 25 -19.87 1.96 2.98
N GLN A 26 -21.03 1.60 2.41
CA GLN A 26 -21.13 0.50 1.44
C GLN A 26 -20.49 0.96 0.12
N VAL A 27 -19.20 0.66 -0.06
CA VAL A 27 -18.40 1.11 -1.22
C VAL A 27 -18.74 0.31 -2.49
N GLY A 28 -19.56 -0.74 -2.39
CA GLY A 28 -20.02 -1.55 -3.51
C GLY A 28 -19.45 -2.98 -3.48
N ASN A 29 -19.22 -3.56 -4.65
CA ASN A 29 -18.80 -4.95 -4.83
C ASN A 29 -17.47 -5.26 -4.11
N VAL A 30 -17.28 -6.53 -3.78
CA VAL A 30 -16.10 -7.17 -3.16
C VAL A 30 -14.77 -6.75 -3.82
N ASP A 31 -14.79 -6.43 -5.11
CA ASP A 31 -13.63 -5.94 -5.87
C ASP A 31 -13.08 -4.61 -5.32
N HIS A 32 -13.93 -3.71 -4.81
CA HIS A 32 -13.49 -2.46 -4.18
C HIS A 32 -12.68 -2.68 -2.90
N PHE A 33 -12.79 -3.86 -2.28
CA PHE A 33 -12.00 -4.23 -1.09
C PHE A 33 -10.77 -5.08 -1.46
N SER A 34 -10.47 -5.23 -2.76
CA SER A 34 -9.32 -5.97 -3.25
C SER A 34 -8.20 -5.02 -3.70
N PHE A 35 -7.09 -5.04 -2.97
CA PHE A 35 -5.84 -4.35 -3.35
C PHE A 35 -5.20 -4.91 -4.64
N ASN A 36 -5.64 -6.07 -5.12
CA ASN A 36 -5.16 -6.68 -6.37
C ASN A 36 -5.99 -6.25 -7.60
N THR A 37 -7.10 -5.53 -7.41
CA THR A 37 -7.94 -5.05 -8.52
C THR A 37 -7.76 -3.56 -8.72
N THR A 38 -7.93 -3.08 -9.95
CA THR A 38 -7.87 -1.64 -10.25
C THR A 38 -8.98 -0.85 -9.57
N GLN A 39 -10.11 -1.49 -9.25
CA GLN A 39 -11.23 -0.83 -8.55
C GLN A 39 -10.97 -0.63 -7.05
N GLY A 40 -10.19 -1.50 -6.41
CA GLY A 40 -9.91 -1.46 -4.97
C GLY A 40 -8.48 -1.05 -4.60
N MET A 41 -7.56 -0.97 -5.55
CA MET A 41 -6.19 -0.57 -5.27
C MET A 41 -6.05 0.94 -5.14
N CYS A 42 -5.27 1.37 -4.14
CA CYS A 42 -4.87 2.76 -4.02
C CYS A 42 -4.00 3.16 -5.23
N PRO A 43 -4.37 4.17 -6.04
CA PRO A 43 -3.66 4.54 -7.28
C PRO A 43 -2.26 5.11 -7.01
N VAL A 44 -2.02 5.51 -5.76
CA VAL A 44 -0.77 6.10 -5.31
C VAL A 44 0.28 5.01 -5.06
N CYS A 45 -0.11 3.85 -4.50
CA CYS A 45 0.80 2.75 -4.17
C CYS A 45 0.50 1.44 -4.93
N ASN A 46 -0.46 1.44 -5.87
CA ASN A 46 -0.92 0.27 -6.63
C ASN A 46 -1.23 -0.94 -5.75
N GLY A 47 -1.85 -0.72 -4.60
CA GLY A 47 -2.27 -1.80 -3.69
C GLY A 47 -1.15 -2.42 -2.83
N VAL A 48 0.08 -1.88 -2.89
CA VAL A 48 1.21 -2.39 -2.10
C VAL A 48 1.13 -1.98 -0.61
N GLY A 49 0.33 -0.96 -0.29
CA GLY A 49 0.16 -0.45 1.09
C GLY A 49 1.33 0.37 1.62
N ARG A 50 2.41 0.49 0.84
CA ARG A 50 3.58 1.34 1.13
C ARG A 50 4.19 1.84 -0.18
N LYS A 51 4.75 3.05 -0.17
CA LYS A 51 5.69 3.49 -1.22
C LYS A 51 7.11 3.34 -0.71
N VAL A 52 7.99 2.88 -1.58
CA VAL A 52 9.43 3.04 -1.37
C VAL A 52 9.79 4.43 -1.89
N GLY A 53 10.12 5.34 -0.96
CA GLY A 53 10.63 6.66 -1.26
C GLY A 53 12.10 6.74 -0.87
N VAL A 54 12.83 7.68 -1.47
CA VAL A 54 14.16 8.05 -0.99
C VAL A 54 13.97 8.83 0.31
N ASP A 55 14.63 8.36 1.37
CA ASP A 55 14.72 9.09 2.63
C ASP A 55 15.74 10.22 2.45
N LEU A 56 15.22 11.43 2.22
CA LEU A 56 16.03 12.61 1.96
C LEU A 56 16.83 13.06 3.19
N GLU A 57 16.40 12.71 4.41
CA GLU A 57 17.15 13.05 5.63
C GLU A 57 18.35 12.12 5.81
N ALA A 58 18.22 10.85 5.43
CA ALA A 58 19.34 9.91 5.39
C ALA A 58 20.27 10.17 4.20
N ALA A 59 19.74 10.71 3.10
CA ALA A 59 20.50 10.98 1.88
C ALA A 59 21.22 12.34 1.91
N ILE A 60 20.73 13.33 2.66
CA ILE A 60 21.27 14.69 2.66
C ILE A 60 21.83 15.05 4.03
N ASP A 61 23.15 15.10 4.10
CA ASP A 61 23.87 15.64 5.26
C ASP A 61 23.73 17.17 5.27
N GLN A 62 22.70 17.67 5.96
CA GLN A 62 22.41 19.11 6.10
C GLN A 62 23.52 19.89 6.84
N SER A 63 24.51 19.21 7.43
CA SER A 63 25.69 19.84 8.01
C SER A 63 26.75 20.23 6.98
N LYS A 64 26.61 19.74 5.74
CA LYS A 64 27.55 20.01 4.63
C LYS A 64 26.90 20.84 3.54
N SER A 65 27.68 21.71 2.93
CA SER A 65 27.23 22.49 1.78
C SER A 65 27.10 21.58 0.55
N LEU A 66 26.23 21.96 -0.40
CA LEU A 66 25.96 21.18 -1.62
C LEU A 66 27.23 20.86 -2.45
N GLY A 67 28.28 21.69 -2.30
CA GLY A 67 29.57 21.50 -2.97
C GLY A 67 30.54 20.55 -2.26
N GLU A 68 30.23 20.10 -1.05
CA GLU A 68 31.09 19.26 -0.20
C GLU A 68 30.61 17.80 -0.08
N GLY A 69 29.65 17.39 -0.92
CA GLY A 69 29.16 16.02 -0.97
C GLY A 69 28.01 15.72 -0.03
N ALA A 70 27.04 16.64 0.07
CA ALA A 70 25.81 16.48 0.84
C ALA A 70 24.75 15.58 0.14
N ILE A 71 25.13 14.82 -0.89
CA ILE A 71 24.24 13.95 -1.70
C ILE A 71 24.99 12.67 -2.08
#